data_AF-A0A349FC72-F1
#
_entry.id   AF-A0A349FC72-F1
#
_cell.length_a   1.000
_cell.length_b   1.000
_cell.length_c   1.000
_cell.angle_alpha   90.00
_cell.angle_beta   90.00
_cell.angle_gamma   90.00
#
_symmetry.space_group_name_H-M   'P 1'
#
loop_
_entity.id
_entity.type
_entity.pdbx_description
1 polymer ?
#
loop_
_entity_poly.entity_id
_entity_poly.type
_entity_poly.pdbx_seq_one_letter_code
_entity_poly.pdbx_strand_id
1 'polypeptide(L)'
;MIDPIVQVIANRRKLAKLTRQQVAEIAGMSLKTYQRIERGESDMKISQYRSIVRALHLTDLDIALDVKNIQPVTNADLAAAARLLSPDAQAMLVRFIMHVTK
;
A
#
# COMPACT_ATOMS: atom_id res chain seq x y z
N MET A 1 2.96 -20.98 -6.78
CA MET A 1 2.66 -20.21 -5.56
C MET A 1 2.49 -18.76 -6.00
N ILE A 2 1.41 -18.08 -5.62
CA ILE A 2 1.20 -16.67 -5.99
C ILE A 2 2.23 -15.84 -5.21
N ASP A 3 2.88 -14.89 -5.90
CA ASP A 3 3.85 -13.99 -5.28
C ASP A 3 3.21 -13.19 -4.13
N PRO A 4 3.86 -13.09 -2.94
CA PRO A 4 3.31 -12.35 -1.80
C PRO A 4 2.95 -10.89 -2.12
N ILE A 5 3.71 -10.20 -2.97
CA ILE A 5 3.44 -8.82 -3.39
C ILE A 5 2.14 -8.77 -4.20
N VAL A 6 1.92 -9.74 -5.08
CA VAL A 6 0.67 -9.85 -5.85
C VAL A 6 -0.52 -10.06 -4.93
N GLN A 7 -0.36 -10.87 -3.88
CA GLN A 7 -1.41 -11.10 -2.89
C GLN A 7 -1.75 -9.81 -2.11
N VAL A 8 -0.73 -9.04 -1.72
CA VAL A 8 -0.92 -7.74 -1.05
C VAL A 8 -1.67 -6.76 -1.95
N ILE A 9 -1.26 -6.64 -3.22
CA ILE A 9 -1.94 -5.79 -4.21
C ILE A 9 -3.42 -6.16 -4.33
N ALA A 10 -3.72 -7.47 -4.43
CA ALA A 10 -5.09 -7.95 -4.55
C ALA A 10 -5.92 -7.63 -3.29
N ASN A 11 -5.31 -7.71 -2.10
CA ASN A 11 -5.97 -7.39 -0.84
C ASN A 11 -6.24 -5.87 -0.72
N ARG A 12 -5.24 -5.03 -1.02
CA ARG A 12 -5.38 -3.57 -1.01
C ARG A 12 -6.44 -3.09 -2.00
N ARG A 13 -6.51 -3.68 -3.19
CA ARG A 13 -7.60 -3.40 -4.14
C ARG A 13 -8.97 -3.69 -3.53
N LYS A 14 -9.14 -4.85 -2.90
CA LYS A 14 -10.42 -5.24 -2.25
C LYS A 14 -10.78 -4.28 -1.11
N LEU A 15 -9.82 -3.88 -0.29
CA LEU A 15 -10.02 -2.91 0.78
C LEU A 15 -10.43 -1.53 0.24
N ALA A 16 -9.84 -1.11 -0.88
CA ALA A 16 -10.23 0.10 -1.60
C ALA A 16 -11.56 -0.02 -2.36
N LYS A 17 -12.23 -1.19 -2.32
CA LYS A 17 -13.48 -1.48 -3.04
C LYS A 17 -13.39 -1.27 -4.56
N LEU A 18 -12.19 -1.41 -5.12
CA LEU A 18 -11.97 -1.26 -6.56
C LEU A 18 -12.14 -2.60 -7.28
N THR A 19 -12.79 -2.56 -8.43
CA THR A 19 -12.85 -3.69 -9.36
C THR A 19 -11.50 -3.87 -10.06
N ARG A 20 -11.26 -5.07 -10.59
CA ARG A 20 -10.08 -5.35 -11.43
C ARG A 20 -10.00 -4.44 -12.65
N GLN A 21 -11.15 -4.10 -13.23
CA GLN A 21 -11.23 -3.25 -14.40
C GLN A 21 -10.83 -1.81 -14.09
N GLN A 22 -11.31 -1.27 -12.97
CA GLN A 22 -10.93 0.07 -12.52
C GLN A 22 -9.42 0.17 -12.29
N VAL A 23 -8.80 -0.79 -11.59
CA VAL A 23 -7.34 -0.74 -11.37
C VAL A 23 -6.57 -0.90 -12.68
N ALA A 24 -7.01 -1.79 -13.58
CA ALA A 24 -6.36 -1.97 -14.88
C ALA A 24 -6.39 -0.67 -15.71
N GLU A 25 -7.54 0.01 -15.75
CA GLU A 25 -7.72 1.28 -16.44
C GLU A 25 -6.82 2.38 -15.86
N ILE A 26 -6.85 2.59 -14.54
CA ILE A 26 -6.03 3.59 -13.86
C ILE A 26 -4.53 3.28 -14.01
N ALA A 27 -4.15 2.01 -13.96
CA ALA A 27 -2.76 1.56 -14.12
C ALA A 27 -2.30 1.51 -15.58
N GLY A 28 -3.16 1.86 -16.56
CA GLY A 28 -2.81 1.91 -17.98
C GLY A 28 -2.50 0.54 -18.59
N MET A 29 -3.23 -0.52 -18.20
CA MET A 29 -3.05 -1.87 -18.74
C MET A 29 -4.37 -2.57 -19.05
N SER A 30 -4.30 -3.64 -19.87
CA SER A 30 -5.50 -4.41 -20.19
C SER A 30 -6.02 -5.16 -18.95
N LEU A 31 -7.35 -5.33 -18.85
CA LEU A 31 -7.98 -6.16 -17.82
C LEU A 31 -7.40 -7.58 -17.80
N LYS A 32 -7.16 -8.16 -18.98
CA LYS A 32 -6.57 -9.50 -19.12
C LYS A 32 -5.19 -9.57 -18.47
N THR A 33 -4.35 -8.55 -18.70
CA THR A 33 -3.02 -8.46 -18.08
C THR A 33 -3.13 -8.40 -16.56
N TYR A 34 -3.98 -7.52 -16.03
CA TYR A 34 -4.17 -7.38 -14.59
C TYR A 34 -4.72 -8.66 -13.94
N GLN A 35 -5.68 -9.32 -14.58
CA GLN A 35 -6.24 -10.60 -14.12
C GLN A 35 -5.19 -11.72 -14.05
N ARG A 36 -4.32 -11.82 -15.07
CA ARG A 36 -3.23 -12.81 -15.08
C ARG A 36 -2.24 -12.56 -13.95
N ILE A 37 -1.89 -11.29 -13.73
CA ILE A 37 -1.04 -10.88 -12.60
C ILE A 37 -1.68 -11.30 -11.28
N GLU A 38 -2.92 -10.88 -11.00
CA GLU A 38 -3.58 -11.20 -9.72
C GLU A 38 -3.77 -12.70 -9.47
N ARG A 39 -3.83 -13.52 -10.52
CA ARG A 39 -3.94 -14.99 -10.40
C ARG A 39 -2.59 -15.69 -10.33
N GLY A 40 -1.48 -14.97 -10.51
CA GLY A 40 -0.14 -15.54 -10.60
C GLY A 40 0.11 -16.35 -11.88
N GLU A 41 -0.66 -16.10 -12.95
CA GLU A 41 -0.50 -16.75 -14.27
C GLU A 41 0.61 -16.12 -15.13
N SER A 42 1.24 -15.04 -14.65
CA SER A 42 2.38 -14.39 -15.29
C SER A 42 3.18 -13.58 -14.28
N ASP A 43 4.49 -13.54 -14.47
CA ASP A 43 5.36 -12.65 -13.70
C ASP A 43 5.01 -11.18 -13.95
N MET A 44 4.93 -10.43 -12.86
CA MET A 44 4.67 -8.99 -12.91
C MET A 44 5.98 -8.25 -13.19
N LYS A 45 6.02 -7.50 -14.30
CA LYS A 45 7.16 -6.63 -14.61
C LYS A 45 7.21 -5.46 -13.61
N ILE A 46 8.41 -4.94 -13.36
CA ILE A 46 8.61 -3.80 -12.45
C ILE A 46 7.80 -2.56 -12.87
N SER A 47 7.60 -2.34 -14.18
CA SER A 47 6.77 -1.25 -14.70
C SER A 47 5.28 -1.44 -14.39
N GLN A 48 4.79 -2.67 -14.43
CA GLN A 48 3.41 -3.01 -14.06
C GLN A 48 3.20 -2.84 -12.56
N TYR A 49 4.15 -3.34 -11.75
CA TYR A 49 4.16 -3.13 -10.30
C TYR A 49 4.04 -1.64 -9.95
N ARG A 50 4.93 -0.80 -10.48
CA ARG A 50 4.91 0.66 -10.21
C ARG A 50 3.60 1.31 -10.64
N SER A 51 3.01 0.85 -11.74
CA SER A 51 1.76 1.41 -12.25
C SER A 51 0.56 1.03 -11.38
N ILE A 52 0.51 -0.22 -10.91
CA ILE A 52 -0.54 -0.70 -10.01
C ILE A 52 -0.43 -0.05 -8.62
N VAL A 53 0.78 0.04 -8.07
CA VAL A 53 1.03 0.67 -6.77
C VAL A 53 0.58 2.14 -6.77
N ARG A 54 0.91 2.89 -7.83
CA ARG A 54 0.40 4.26 -8.01
C ARG A 54 -1.11 4.31 -8.15
N ALA A 55 -1.71 3.41 -8.93
CA ALA A 55 -3.16 3.35 -9.11
C ALA A 55 -3.93 3.07 -7.81
N LEU A 56 -3.29 2.41 -6.85
CA LEU A 56 -3.85 2.12 -5.53
C LEU A 56 -3.46 3.17 -4.47
N HIS A 57 -2.74 4.23 -4.83
CA HIS A 57 -2.20 5.24 -3.91
C HIS A 57 -1.37 4.63 -2.77
N LEU A 58 -0.56 3.61 -3.09
CA LEU A 58 0.33 2.94 -2.15
C LEU A 58 1.79 3.37 -2.34
N THR A 59 2.60 3.12 -1.33
CA THR A 59 4.06 3.22 -1.37
C THR A 59 4.70 1.83 -1.36
N ASP A 60 5.98 1.75 -1.74
CA ASP A 60 6.75 0.50 -1.61
C ASP A 60 6.85 0.04 -0.14
N LEU A 61 6.82 0.98 0.82
CA LEU A 61 6.81 0.68 2.24
C LEU A 61 5.50 0.00 2.67
N ASP A 62 4.35 0.47 2.19
CA ASP A 62 3.05 -0.18 2.47
C ASP A 62 3.06 -1.64 2.01
N ILE A 63 3.58 -1.88 0.80
CA ILE A 63 3.70 -3.23 0.25
C ILE A 63 4.62 -4.09 1.14
N ALA A 64 5.79 -3.57 1.52
CA ALA A 64 6.75 -4.30 2.33
C ALA A 64 6.22 -4.65 3.72
N LEU A 65 5.48 -3.74 4.37
CA LEU A 65 4.85 -3.97 5.66
C LEU A 65 3.76 -5.05 5.59
N ASP A 66 2.89 -4.96 4.57
CA ASP A 66 1.83 -5.93 4.34
C ASP A 66 2.36 -7.33 4.01
N VAL A 67 3.44 -7.43 3.21
CA VAL A 67 4.09 -8.73 2.91
C VAL A 67 4.59 -9.39 4.19
N LYS A 68 5.05 -8.61 5.18
CA LYS A 68 5.49 -9.11 6.49
C LYS A 68 4.34 -9.43 7.44
N ASN A 69 3.08 -9.28 7.02
CA ASN A 69 1.89 -9.34 7.88
C ASN A 69 1.99 -8.42 9.11
N ILE A 70 2.79 -7.35 9.02
CA ILE A 70 2.80 -6.31 10.04
C ILE A 70 1.58 -5.46 9.70
N GLN A 71 0.55 -5.47 10.55
CA GLN A 71 -0.59 -4.57 10.32
C GLN A 71 -0.04 -3.14 10.18
N PRO A 72 -0.38 -2.44 9.08
CA PRO A 72 0.09 -1.08 8.90
C PRO A 72 -0.39 -0.26 10.09
N VAL A 73 0.54 0.39 10.79
CA VAL A 73 0.20 1.34 11.84
C VAL A 73 -0.71 2.39 11.21
N THR A 74 -1.97 2.42 11.64
CA THR A 74 -2.93 3.37 11.10
C THR A 74 -2.71 4.74 11.72
N ASN A 75 -3.28 5.78 11.10
CA ASN A 75 -3.30 7.11 11.71
C ASN A 75 -3.98 7.09 13.10
N ALA A 76 -4.95 6.18 13.31
CA ALA A 76 -5.60 6.00 14.59
C ALA A 76 -4.67 5.36 15.63
N ASP A 77 -3.87 4.37 15.23
CA ASP A 77 -2.86 3.73 16.10
C ASP A 77 -1.76 4.72 16.47
N LEU A 78 -1.29 5.51 15.51
CA LEU A 78 -0.31 6.58 15.76
C LEU A 78 -0.87 7.63 16.72
N ALA A 79 -2.11 8.08 16.51
CA ALA A 79 -2.76 9.04 17.39
C ALA A 79 -3.00 8.47 18.80
N ALA A 80 -3.39 7.20 18.91
CA ALA A 80 -3.57 6.53 20.19
C ALA A 80 -2.25 6.41 20.95
N ALA A 81 -1.16 5.99 20.28
CA ALA A 81 0.16 5.92 20.87
C ALA A 81 0.68 7.31 21.29
N ALA A 82 0.45 8.34 20.46
CA ALA A 82 0.85 9.71 20.78
C ALA A 82 0.19 10.24 22.05
N ARG A 83 -1.05 9.83 22.39
CA ARG A 83 -1.73 10.25 23.64
C ARG A 83 -1.05 9.74 24.92
N LEU A 84 -0.21 8.71 24.82
CA LEU A 84 0.54 8.18 25.97
C LEU A 84 1.81 8.99 26.25
N LEU A 85 2.23 9.85 25.33
CA LEU A 85 3.42 10.68 25.46
C LEU A 85 3.16 11.90 26.35
N SER A 86 4.21 12.42 26.98
CA SER A 86 4.16 13.73 27.64
C SER A 86 3.94 14.85 26.61
N PRO A 87 3.45 16.04 27.03
CA PRO A 87 3.26 17.17 26.12
C PRO A 87 4.51 17.54 25.31
N ASP A 88 5.69 17.52 25.94
CA ASP A 88 6.96 17.81 25.26
C ASP A 88 7.32 16.75 24.22
N ALA A 89 7.10 15.46 24.54
CA ALA A 89 7.34 14.37 23.61
C ALA A 89 6.37 14.37 22.44
N GLN A 90 5.09 14.74 22.65
CA GLN A 90 4.13 14.96 21.57
C GLN A 90 4.61 16.09 20.63
N ALA A 91 5.05 17.22 21.20
CA ALA A 91 5.55 18.34 20.42
C ALA A 91 6.80 17.96 19.61
N MET A 92 7.70 17.14 20.16
CA MET A 92 8.86 16.61 19.42
C MET A 92 8.45 15.68 18.28
N LEU A 93 7.50 14.77 18.52
CA LEU A 93 6.99 13.87 17.48
C LEU A 93 6.37 14.66 16.32
N VAL A 94 5.56 15.68 16.61
CA VAL A 94 4.97 16.55 15.59
C VAL A 94 6.06 17.28 14.79
N ARG A 95 7.06 17.87 15.46
CA ARG A 95 8.18 18.53 14.76
C ARG A 95 8.95 17.57 13.87
N PHE A 96 9.20 16.34 14.33
CA PHE A 96 9.85 15.31 13.54
C PHE A 96 9.03 14.98 12.28
N ILE A 97 7.73 14.71 12.42
CA ILE A 97 6.83 14.42 11.28
C ILE A 97 6.90 15.57 10.27
N MET A 98 6.75 16.82 10.73
CA MET A 98 6.81 18.01 9.87
C MET A 98 8.18 18.18 9.17
N HIS A 99 9.26 17.71 9.77
CA HIS A 99 10.60 17.79 9.21
C HIS A 99 10.82 16.77 8.09
N VAL A 100 10.23 15.58 8.20
CA VAL A 100 10.40 14.48 7.23
C VAL A 100 9.40 14.51 6.08
N THR A 101 8.27 15.22 6.21
CA THR A 101 7.24 15.36 5.15
C THR A 101 7.61 16.35 4.02
N LYS A 102 8.89 16.43 3.64
CA LYS A 102 9.32 17.24 2.47
C LYS A 102 9.02 16.53 1.15
#